data_AF-A0A954C785-F1
#
_entry.id   AF-A0A954C785-F1
#
_cell.length_a   1.000
_cell.length_b   1.000
_cell.length_c   1.000
_cell.angle_alpha   90.00
_cell.angle_beta   90.00
_cell.angle_gamma   90.00
#
_symmetry.space_group_name_H-M   'P 1'
#
loop_
_entity.id
_entity.type
_entity.pdbx_description
1 polymer ?
#
loop_
_entity_poly.entity_id
_entity_poly.type
_entity_poly.pdbx_seq_one_letter_code
_entity_poly.pdbx_strand_id
1 'polypeptide(L)'
;MEDKQPRSKQAPRRAPTRRVATRSARPIPAKRDLTLPIVGGCSLVALGAVVGAIWVTRQPHPAATIPQVAITDSPAPAAPVELREVEAPRRARPRVEEVQEQAPAPQDEEELAGQALSARLQEVLHQAELSEEVAEPAAPSARPKLTPWTPEAAAPEVVESEAAAPEAPEVVESEAAPEGAAPAAPKTTLPAGFTPAKRVSARVQRLPSGEGESLPAAAETEAPSSSLGFGDALLAFLGEDDAELRRVSDRLGDAGHPDADLARGLVAFRDGDFPQAHTLLSAGEDRGAAVRDAALRAGLFAGRYDAVREALERDPDADPVLKTLAFGPFHARTPFAARALEQITPEGHYRVMTDLGLSAEQLQALDAKLGATKESSRETLVKRARKKHRGLQALAKTMDTAYAAYDKLFGIRRACEVVPTVYLFSDRGAFDEFSKRLQIGSTENVLGYYMPRYRVLVFYDRGGEKAGQLSSDTQETLMHETFHQWLHLYVADAPPWFNEGLAEYFGICKLERSRLVYGLVPPLNRASRLSNMRDSLLGMSSEPWGLPRLLTATQGQFMGSHPALNYAQSWSFVHYLASSKQGREKLRAYFRGLQAGVDQAQLFEQVFGDLPSEALQQSWRDYVLRLKA
;
A
#
# COMPACT_ATOMS: atom_id res chain seq x y z
N MET A 1 11.66 -50.61 54.10
CA MET A 1 10.35 -51.11 53.66
C MET A 1 9.30 -50.23 54.28
N GLU A 2 8.28 -49.94 53.49
CA GLU A 2 7.03 -49.27 53.85
C GLU A 2 7.02 -47.74 54.01
N ASP A 3 6.04 -47.23 53.27
CA ASP A 3 5.64 -45.90 52.93
C ASP A 3 4.60 -45.39 53.94
N LYS A 4 4.54 -44.06 54.13
CA LYS A 4 3.34 -43.21 54.35
C LYS A 4 3.68 -41.93 55.13
N GLN A 5 3.67 -40.82 54.40
CA GLN A 5 3.40 -39.46 54.90
C GLN A 5 1.92 -39.29 55.35
N PRO A 6 1.46 -38.13 55.91
CA PRO A 6 2.16 -36.89 56.29
C PRO A 6 1.72 -36.25 57.65
N ARG A 7 2.50 -35.27 58.16
CA ARG A 7 2.08 -33.89 58.54
C ARG A 7 2.92 -33.25 59.69
N SER A 8 3.14 -31.94 59.52
CA SER A 8 3.10 -30.87 60.56
C SER A 8 4.37 -30.33 61.25
N LYS A 9 4.84 -29.18 60.71
CA LYS A 9 5.05 -27.84 61.34
C LYS A 9 6.11 -27.57 62.45
N GLN A 10 6.74 -26.39 62.25
CA GLN A 10 7.50 -25.48 63.17
C GLN A 10 8.99 -25.84 63.40
N ALA A 11 9.99 -24.94 63.42
CA ALA A 11 10.06 -23.54 63.85
C ALA A 11 11.26 -22.76 63.16
N PRO A 12 11.86 -21.65 63.68
CA PRO A 12 11.81 -20.32 63.06
C PRO A 12 13.17 -19.69 62.65
N ARG A 13 13.10 -18.60 61.87
CA ARG A 13 14.22 -17.68 61.55
C ARG A 13 14.30 -16.51 62.56
N ARG A 14 15.52 -16.11 62.96
CA ARG A 14 15.81 -14.82 63.63
C ARG A 14 17.04 -14.11 63.03
N ALA A 15 16.78 -12.87 62.62
CA ALA A 15 17.53 -11.59 62.57
C ALA A 15 19.09 -11.53 62.56
N PRO A 16 19.64 -10.43 62.00
CA PRO A 16 20.01 -9.32 62.90
C PRO A 16 19.65 -7.90 62.39
N THR A 17 20.00 -6.94 63.24
CA THR A 17 19.48 -5.59 63.54
C THR A 17 19.91 -4.39 62.66
N ARG A 18 19.06 -3.35 62.72
CA ARG A 18 19.15 -1.95 62.27
C ARG A 18 20.46 -1.19 62.56
N ARG A 19 20.84 -0.28 61.66
CA ARG A 19 21.28 1.11 61.98
C ARG A 19 21.04 2.08 60.81
N VAL A 20 20.72 3.32 61.21
CA VAL A 20 20.29 4.48 60.41
C VAL A 20 21.49 5.32 60.00
N ALA A 21 21.48 5.90 58.79
CA ALA A 21 22.27 7.09 58.47
C ALA A 21 21.52 7.96 57.44
N THR A 22 21.29 9.20 57.86
CA THR A 22 20.67 10.33 57.17
C THR A 22 21.48 10.79 55.95
N ARG A 23 20.83 11.16 54.84
CA ARG A 23 21.48 11.92 53.75
C ARG A 23 20.77 13.25 53.49
N SER A 24 21.51 14.28 53.87
CA SER A 24 21.35 15.73 53.69
C SER A 24 20.79 16.17 52.34
N ALA A 25 19.82 17.09 52.41
CA ALA A 25 19.38 17.97 51.34
C ALA A 25 20.37 19.13 51.16
N ARG A 26 20.69 19.48 49.90
CA ARG A 26 21.35 20.73 49.51
C ARG A 26 20.81 21.23 48.16
N PRO A 27 20.91 22.54 47.87
CA PRO A 27 19.75 23.35 47.46
C PRO A 27 19.71 23.67 45.96
N ILE A 28 18.50 23.98 45.51
CA ILE A 28 18.19 24.59 44.21
C ILE A 28 18.56 26.09 44.27
N PRO A 29 19.37 26.64 43.35
CA PRO A 29 19.54 28.08 43.23
C PRO A 29 18.40 28.71 42.41
N ALA A 30 17.96 29.88 42.86
CA ALA A 30 16.87 30.67 42.30
C ALA A 30 17.26 31.46 41.05
N LYS A 31 16.22 31.65 40.21
CA LYS A 31 15.94 32.62 39.13
C LYS A 31 17.03 33.64 38.73
N ARG A 32 17.22 33.74 37.40
CA ARG A 32 17.50 35.01 36.72
C ARG A 32 16.45 35.26 35.65
N ASP A 33 15.72 36.35 35.83
CA ASP A 33 14.89 36.99 34.82
C ASP A 33 15.79 37.55 33.70
N LEU A 34 15.38 37.32 32.44
CA LEU A 34 15.85 38.07 31.29
C LEU A 34 14.68 38.21 30.32
N THR A 35 14.09 39.40 30.35
CA THR A 35 13.12 39.94 29.40
C THR A 35 13.79 40.27 28.05
N LEU A 36 13.27 39.63 26.98
CA LEU A 36 13.02 40.10 25.59
C LEU A 36 14.19 40.64 24.72
N PRO A 37 14.21 40.39 23.38
CA PRO A 37 13.13 40.81 22.48
C PRO A 37 12.59 39.78 21.48
N ILE A 38 11.35 40.05 21.11
CA ILE A 38 10.66 39.61 19.89
C ILE A 38 11.47 40.06 18.68
N VAL A 39 11.90 39.11 17.85
CA VAL A 39 12.24 39.33 16.43
C VAL A 39 11.65 38.16 15.65
N GLY A 40 10.81 38.48 14.68
CA GLY A 40 10.02 37.52 13.90
C GLY A 40 10.89 36.53 13.13
N GLY A 41 10.42 35.29 13.08
CA GLY A 41 10.99 34.21 12.29
C GLY A 41 9.87 33.38 11.70
N CYS A 42 9.84 33.33 10.37
CA CYS A 42 8.81 32.75 9.54
C CYS A 42 8.44 31.30 9.86
N SER A 43 7.15 31.02 9.67
CA SER A 43 6.49 29.72 9.62
C SER A 43 7.26 28.70 8.77
N LEU A 44 7.62 27.57 9.37
CA LEU A 44 7.95 26.33 8.66
C LEU A 44 6.79 25.36 8.89
N VAL A 45 5.89 25.36 7.91
CA VAL A 45 4.75 24.45 7.82
C VAL A 45 5.30 23.06 7.51
N ALA A 46 5.06 22.09 8.40
CA ALA A 46 5.18 20.68 8.08
C ALA A 46 3.97 20.30 7.21
N LEU A 47 4.08 20.57 5.91
CA LEU A 47 3.19 20.08 4.87
C LEU A 47 3.63 18.64 4.55
N GLY A 48 3.31 17.73 5.47
CA GLY A 48 3.53 16.29 5.30
C GLY A 48 2.29 15.64 4.71
N ALA A 49 2.49 14.83 3.67
CA ALA A 49 1.54 13.97 2.96
C ALA A 49 0.56 14.68 1.99
N VAL A 50 1.10 15.14 0.87
CA VAL A 50 0.42 15.04 -0.43
C VAL A 50 1.38 14.36 -1.40
N VAL A 51 1.31 13.03 -1.51
CA VAL A 51 1.79 12.30 -2.68
C VAL A 51 0.81 11.16 -2.95
N GLY A 52 -0.05 11.36 -3.94
CA GLY A 52 -0.77 10.26 -4.56
C GLY A 52 0.20 9.33 -5.25
N ALA A 53 -0.14 8.04 -5.27
CA ALA A 53 0.54 7.02 -6.04
C ALA A 53 0.88 7.54 -7.45
N ILE A 54 2.17 7.72 -7.74
CA ILE A 54 2.66 8.06 -9.07
C ILE A 54 2.52 6.79 -9.92
N TRP A 55 1.48 6.73 -10.75
CA TRP A 55 1.41 5.81 -11.87
C TRP A 55 1.69 6.55 -13.17
N VAL A 56 2.72 6.09 -13.89
CA VAL A 56 3.07 6.54 -15.23
C VAL A 56 2.10 5.87 -16.22
N THR A 57 1.08 6.59 -16.67
CA THR A 57 0.32 6.23 -17.87
C THR A 57 1.01 6.84 -19.10
N ARG A 58 1.68 6.03 -19.92
CA ARG A 58 2.03 6.44 -21.29
C ARG A 58 0.83 6.16 -22.20
N GLN A 59 0.15 7.22 -22.63
CA GLN A 59 -0.68 7.20 -23.84
C GLN A 59 0.19 7.63 -25.03
N PRO A 60 0.10 6.98 -26.20
CA PRO A 60 0.88 7.35 -27.38
C PRO A 60 0.19 8.48 -28.15
N HIS A 61 0.91 9.57 -28.44
CA HIS A 61 0.50 10.52 -29.46
C HIS A 61 1.22 10.23 -30.79
N PRO A 62 0.53 10.39 -31.94
CA PRO A 62 1.09 10.08 -33.26
C PRO A 62 2.16 11.11 -33.67
N ALA A 63 3.14 10.61 -34.42
CA ALA A 63 4.31 11.33 -34.89
C ALA A 63 3.95 12.58 -35.71
N ALA A 64 4.52 13.72 -35.31
CA ALA A 64 4.66 14.90 -36.16
C ALA A 64 6.13 15.06 -36.54
N THR A 65 6.40 14.94 -37.83
CA THR A 65 7.72 15.05 -38.48
C THR A 65 8.23 16.49 -38.43
N ILE A 66 9.46 16.71 -37.95
CA ILE A 66 10.22 17.96 -38.15
C ILE A 66 11.67 17.57 -38.56
N PRO A 67 12.24 18.19 -39.61
CA PRO A 67 13.39 17.63 -40.33
C PRO A 67 14.75 17.87 -39.67
N GLN A 68 15.68 16.97 -40.03
CA GLN A 68 17.09 16.95 -39.65
C GLN A 68 17.87 18.18 -40.12
N VAL A 69 18.75 18.68 -39.26
CA VAL A 69 19.98 19.38 -39.68
C VAL A 69 21.16 18.74 -38.94
N ALA A 70 22.07 18.15 -39.71
CA ALA A 70 23.31 17.57 -39.26
C ALA A 70 24.42 18.62 -39.27
N ILE A 71 25.21 18.73 -38.19
CA ILE A 71 26.59 19.20 -38.24
C ILE A 71 27.41 18.39 -37.22
N THR A 72 28.61 18.03 -37.66
CA THR A 72 29.52 16.99 -37.17
C THR A 72 30.56 17.47 -36.15
N ASP A 73 31.16 16.46 -35.52
CA ASP A 73 32.53 16.35 -34.98
C ASP A 73 32.93 16.92 -33.60
N SER A 74 33.47 15.97 -32.82
CA SER A 74 34.30 16.06 -31.61
C SER A 74 35.73 16.53 -31.97
N PRO A 75 36.57 17.05 -31.04
CA PRO A 75 37.20 16.18 -30.03
C PRO A 75 37.48 16.82 -28.65
N ALA A 76 37.76 15.94 -27.67
CA ALA A 76 38.28 16.24 -26.32
C ALA A 76 39.85 16.25 -26.31
N PRO A 77 40.55 16.33 -25.16
CA PRO A 77 40.48 17.26 -24.01
C PRO A 77 41.86 17.87 -23.62
N ALA A 78 41.91 18.88 -22.75
CA ALA A 78 43.11 19.20 -21.94
C ALA A 78 42.74 19.95 -20.64
N ALA A 79 43.41 19.60 -19.55
CA ALA A 79 43.24 20.11 -18.17
C ALA A 79 44.26 21.24 -17.83
N PRO A 80 44.52 21.60 -16.56
CA PRO A 80 43.98 22.78 -15.86
C PRO A 80 45.06 23.82 -15.45
N VAL A 81 44.71 25.11 -15.27
CA VAL A 81 45.59 26.09 -14.58
C VAL A 81 44.82 27.14 -13.77
N GLU A 82 45.18 27.15 -12.49
CA GLU A 82 45.27 28.16 -11.42
C GLU A 82 44.45 29.46 -11.32
N LEU A 83 44.11 29.71 -10.05
CA LEU A 83 43.54 30.86 -9.37
C LEU A 83 44.32 32.17 -9.56
N ARG A 84 43.60 33.30 -9.65
CA ARG A 84 44.01 34.59 -9.08
C ARG A 84 42.80 35.44 -8.67
N GLU A 85 42.77 35.78 -7.39
CA GLU A 85 41.94 36.84 -6.80
C GLU A 85 42.38 38.22 -7.34
N VAL A 86 41.43 39.08 -7.73
CA VAL A 86 41.60 40.54 -7.66
C VAL A 86 40.25 41.20 -7.34
N GLU A 87 40.32 42.15 -6.42
CA GLU A 87 39.27 42.92 -5.74
C GLU A 87 38.31 43.73 -6.65
N ALA A 88 37.11 43.96 -6.10
CA ALA A 88 36.10 44.87 -6.60
C ALA A 88 36.45 46.36 -6.36
N PRO A 89 35.86 47.28 -7.15
CA PRO A 89 35.47 48.57 -6.61
C PRO A 89 33.98 48.88 -6.76
N ARG A 90 33.41 49.39 -5.66
CA ARG A 90 32.11 50.06 -5.56
C ARG A 90 32.12 51.40 -6.31
N ARG A 91 31.00 51.74 -6.96
CA ARG A 91 30.37 53.07 -7.19
C ARG A 91 29.30 52.87 -8.28
N ALA A 92 28.17 53.56 -8.36
CA ALA A 92 27.41 54.49 -7.54
C ALA A 92 26.01 54.53 -8.19
N ARG A 93 24.94 54.71 -7.42
CA ARG A 93 23.58 54.94 -7.95
C ARG A 93 23.50 56.33 -8.59
N PRO A 94 22.73 56.48 -9.68
CA PRO A 94 21.90 57.66 -9.86
C PRO A 94 20.42 57.29 -9.84
N ARG A 95 19.67 58.20 -9.23
CA ARG A 95 18.21 58.27 -9.13
C ARG A 95 17.75 59.15 -10.30
N VAL A 96 16.88 58.65 -11.17
CA VAL A 96 16.18 59.47 -12.19
C VAL A 96 14.73 59.00 -12.26
N GLU A 97 13.89 60.00 -12.50
CA GLU A 97 12.47 60.11 -12.24
C GLU A 97 11.56 59.22 -13.08
N GLU A 98 10.38 59.04 -12.50
CA GLU A 98 9.20 58.32 -12.93
C GLU A 98 8.52 59.05 -14.09
N VAL A 99 8.37 58.39 -15.24
CA VAL A 99 7.39 58.76 -16.27
C VAL A 99 6.61 57.50 -16.63
N GLN A 100 5.31 57.58 -16.39
CA GLN A 100 4.30 56.58 -16.72
C GLN A 100 4.13 56.47 -18.24
N GLU A 101 4.25 55.25 -18.77
CA GLU A 101 3.58 54.87 -20.01
C GLU A 101 3.25 53.38 -19.93
N GLN A 102 1.98 53.07 -19.58
CA GLN A 102 1.44 51.72 -19.58
C GLN A 102 0.97 51.38 -21.00
N ALA A 103 1.58 50.37 -21.62
CA ALA A 103 1.03 49.66 -22.76
C ALA A 103 0.17 48.47 -22.26
N PRO A 104 -1.01 48.20 -22.82
CA PRO A 104 -1.87 47.11 -22.37
C PRO A 104 -1.38 45.75 -22.88
N ALA A 105 -1.46 44.73 -22.02
CA ALA A 105 -1.26 43.32 -22.37
C ALA A 105 -2.58 42.72 -22.91
N PRO A 106 -2.54 41.68 -23.78
CA PRO A 106 -3.73 41.07 -24.33
C PRO A 106 -4.29 40.04 -23.32
N GLN A 107 -5.41 40.38 -22.71
CA GLN A 107 -6.36 39.45 -22.12
C GLN A 107 -7.70 39.84 -22.73
N ASP A 108 -8.47 38.92 -23.31
CA ASP A 108 -9.95 39.04 -23.43
C ASP A 108 -10.64 37.94 -24.26
N GLU A 109 -9.98 36.96 -24.90
CA GLU A 109 -10.74 35.94 -25.66
C GLU A 109 -11.09 34.67 -24.86
N GLU A 110 -10.27 34.25 -23.89
CA GLU A 110 -10.49 33.00 -23.14
C GLU A 110 -11.50 33.17 -21.99
N GLU A 111 -11.55 34.36 -21.38
CA GLU A 111 -12.48 34.68 -20.28
C GLU A 111 -13.91 34.91 -20.77
N LEU A 112 -14.07 35.54 -21.94
CA LEU A 112 -15.35 35.70 -22.62
C LEU A 112 -15.91 34.35 -23.12
N ALA A 113 -15.05 33.45 -23.59
CA ALA A 113 -15.45 32.08 -23.95
C ALA A 113 -15.89 31.25 -22.72
N GLY A 114 -15.20 31.41 -21.58
CA GLY A 114 -15.55 30.75 -20.33
C GLY A 114 -16.90 31.21 -19.75
N GLN A 115 -17.19 32.51 -19.82
CA GLN A 115 -18.46 33.07 -19.35
C GLN A 115 -19.64 32.68 -20.25
N ALA A 116 -19.45 32.61 -21.57
CA ALA A 116 -20.46 32.16 -22.52
C ALA A 116 -20.79 30.65 -22.36
N LEU A 117 -19.80 29.82 -22.04
CA LEU A 117 -20.00 28.38 -21.80
C LEU A 117 -20.76 28.12 -20.49
N SER A 118 -20.47 28.89 -19.44
CA SER A 118 -21.15 28.82 -18.14
C SER A 118 -22.63 29.21 -18.24
N ALA A 119 -22.94 30.29 -18.98
CA ALA A 119 -24.31 30.72 -19.21
C ALA A 119 -25.14 29.67 -19.99
N ARG A 120 -24.55 29.04 -21.01
CA ARG A 120 -25.19 27.95 -21.76
C ARG A 120 -25.45 26.70 -20.92
N LEU A 121 -24.56 26.38 -19.98
CA LEU A 121 -24.73 25.23 -19.09
C LEU A 121 -25.84 25.44 -18.06
N GLN A 122 -25.97 26.66 -17.53
CA GLN A 122 -27.07 27.05 -16.64
C GLN A 122 -28.44 26.98 -17.34
N GLU A 123 -28.50 27.37 -18.61
CA GLU A 123 -29.75 27.32 -19.38
C GLU A 123 -30.16 25.88 -19.75
N VAL A 124 -29.21 24.99 -20.03
CA VAL A 124 -29.47 23.55 -20.25
C VAL A 124 -29.94 22.85 -18.96
N LEU A 125 -29.39 23.22 -17.80
CA LEU A 125 -29.83 22.68 -16.51
C LEU A 125 -31.24 23.16 -16.14
N HIS A 126 -31.58 24.41 -16.44
CA HIS A 126 -32.92 24.95 -16.18
C HIS A 126 -33.99 24.33 -17.08
N GLN A 127 -33.65 24.00 -18.34
CA GLN A 127 -34.57 23.30 -19.27
C GLN A 127 -34.79 21.83 -18.88
N ALA A 128 -33.81 21.19 -18.24
CA ALA A 128 -33.93 19.83 -17.72
C ALA A 128 -34.83 19.75 -16.47
N GLU A 129 -34.84 20.78 -15.62
CA GLU A 129 -35.70 20.87 -14.43
C GLU A 129 -37.18 21.13 -14.75
N LEU A 130 -37.50 21.62 -15.95
CA LEU A 130 -38.88 21.90 -16.39
C LEU A 130 -39.59 20.70 -17.05
N SER A 131 -38.92 19.53 -17.15
CA SER A 131 -39.45 18.37 -17.88
C SER A 131 -39.89 17.17 -17.01
N GLU A 132 -39.89 17.28 -15.68
CA GLU A 132 -40.39 16.22 -14.78
C GLU A 132 -41.69 16.64 -14.06
N GLU A 133 -42.84 16.47 -14.73
CA GLU A 133 -44.16 16.49 -14.09
C GLU A 133 -44.72 15.06 -13.91
N VAL A 134 -44.79 14.66 -12.63
CA VAL A 134 -45.84 13.88 -11.93
C VAL A 134 -46.22 12.47 -12.43
N ALA A 135 -45.84 11.47 -11.62
CA ALA A 135 -46.71 10.33 -11.31
C ALA A 135 -46.59 9.96 -9.81
N GLU A 136 -47.69 10.03 -9.06
CA GLU A 136 -47.77 9.66 -7.63
C GLU A 136 -47.52 8.16 -7.38
N PRO A 137 -46.76 7.78 -6.33
CA PRO A 137 -46.73 6.39 -5.88
C PRO A 137 -47.72 6.12 -4.73
N ALA A 138 -48.35 4.95 -4.81
CA ALA A 138 -49.25 4.39 -3.80
C ALA A 138 -48.55 4.10 -2.45
N ALA A 139 -49.35 4.12 -1.38
CA ALA A 139 -48.95 4.06 0.02
C ALA A 139 -48.03 2.86 0.43
N PRO A 140 -47.10 3.04 1.38
CA PRO A 140 -46.14 2.01 1.77
C PRO A 140 -46.72 0.99 2.76
N SER A 141 -46.48 -0.30 2.49
CA SER A 141 -46.66 -1.38 3.46
C SER A 141 -45.64 -1.26 4.60
N ALA A 142 -46.09 -1.42 5.84
CA ALA A 142 -45.30 -1.30 7.07
C ALA A 142 -43.97 -2.08 7.03
N ARG A 143 -42.85 -1.35 7.17
CA ARG A 143 -41.53 -1.92 7.46
C ARG A 143 -41.40 -2.21 8.96
N PRO A 144 -40.71 -3.29 9.37
CA PRO A 144 -40.46 -3.58 10.78
C PRO A 144 -39.61 -2.47 11.42
N LYS A 145 -39.91 -2.14 12.68
CA LYS A 145 -39.16 -1.15 13.47
C LYS A 145 -37.71 -1.63 13.65
N LEU A 146 -36.79 -1.00 12.92
CA LEU A 146 -35.35 -1.12 13.15
C LEU A 146 -34.97 -0.23 14.33
N THR A 147 -34.29 -0.81 15.32
CA THR A 147 -33.63 -0.05 16.38
C THR A 147 -32.53 0.83 15.77
N PRO A 148 -32.48 2.14 16.06
CA PRO A 148 -31.40 3.01 15.61
C PRO A 148 -30.05 2.46 16.07
N TRP A 149 -29.07 2.43 15.18
CA TRP A 149 -27.69 2.19 15.55
C TRP A 149 -27.18 3.38 16.37
N THR A 150 -27.16 3.21 17.69
CA THR A 150 -26.46 4.11 18.60
C THR A 150 -25.11 3.45 18.93
N PRO A 151 -23.98 4.06 18.53
CA PRO A 151 -22.70 3.67 19.09
C PRO A 151 -22.79 3.86 20.60
N GLU A 152 -22.68 2.77 21.36
CA GLU A 152 -22.65 2.86 22.81
C GLU A 152 -21.47 3.77 23.19
N ALA A 153 -21.71 4.71 24.11
CA ALA A 153 -20.70 5.61 24.63
C ALA A 153 -19.71 4.85 25.55
N ALA A 154 -19.05 3.83 25.01
CA ALA A 154 -17.87 3.24 25.61
C ALA A 154 -16.66 4.04 25.12
N ALA A 155 -15.73 4.37 26.01
CA ALA A 155 -14.40 4.82 25.60
C ALA A 155 -13.85 3.84 24.55
N PRO A 156 -13.12 4.31 23.50
CA PRO A 156 -12.65 3.44 22.44
C PRO A 156 -11.92 2.25 23.05
N GLU A 157 -12.50 1.07 22.91
CA GLU A 157 -11.83 -0.17 23.27
C GLU A 157 -10.68 -0.30 22.27
N VAL A 158 -9.48 0.08 22.72
CA VAL A 158 -8.24 -0.22 22.02
C VAL A 158 -8.30 -1.70 21.68
N VAL A 159 -8.25 -2.05 20.39
CA VAL A 159 -8.35 -3.46 19.99
C VAL A 159 -7.04 -4.13 20.36
N GLU A 160 -6.97 -4.64 21.59
CA GLU A 160 -5.78 -5.27 22.15
C GLU A 160 -5.58 -6.65 21.51
N SER A 161 -4.47 -6.89 20.82
CA SER A 161 -4.05 -8.23 20.39
C SER A 161 -3.12 -8.87 21.41
N GLU A 162 -3.64 -9.85 22.15
CA GLU A 162 -2.82 -10.80 22.92
C GLU A 162 -2.47 -11.99 22.01
N ALA A 163 -1.18 -12.28 21.88
CA ALA A 163 -0.71 -13.48 21.20
C ALA A 163 -0.82 -14.65 22.19
N ALA A 164 -1.68 -15.63 21.90
CA ALA A 164 -1.77 -16.85 22.67
C ALA A 164 -0.44 -17.64 22.54
N ALA A 165 0.17 -17.99 23.68
CA ALA A 165 1.31 -18.89 23.72
C ALA A 165 0.89 -20.31 23.28
N PRO A 166 1.75 -21.07 22.58
CA PRO A 166 1.41 -22.44 22.19
C PRO A 166 1.44 -23.36 23.42
N GLU A 167 0.31 -24.01 23.71
CA GLU A 167 0.29 -25.20 24.57
C GLU A 167 1.04 -26.34 23.85
N ALA A 168 1.95 -26.99 24.57
CA ALA A 168 2.72 -28.12 24.08
C ALA A 168 1.80 -29.34 23.85
N PRO A 169 1.91 -30.06 22.72
CA PRO A 169 1.09 -31.23 22.49
C PRO A 169 1.58 -32.41 23.32
N GLU A 170 0.62 -33.06 23.98
CA GLU A 170 0.74 -34.37 24.61
C GLU A 170 1.11 -35.43 23.56
N VAL A 171 2.10 -36.25 23.87
CA VAL A 171 2.57 -37.35 23.01
C VAL A 171 1.56 -38.48 23.06
N VAL A 172 0.92 -38.76 21.93
CA VAL A 172 0.26 -40.05 21.67
C VAL A 172 0.92 -40.65 20.44
N GLU A 173 1.63 -41.76 20.65
CA GLU A 173 2.17 -42.61 19.59
C GLU A 173 1.03 -43.26 18.81
N SER A 174 1.00 -43.13 17.49
CA SER A 174 0.36 -44.12 16.61
C SER A 174 1.00 -44.17 15.23
N GLU A 175 1.08 -45.40 14.73
CA GLU A 175 1.88 -45.95 13.63
C GLU A 175 1.74 -45.30 12.24
N ALA A 176 2.78 -45.53 11.44
CA ALA A 176 2.97 -45.06 10.07
C ALA A 176 2.09 -45.77 9.03
N ALA A 177 1.63 -45.01 8.02
CA ALA A 177 1.15 -45.48 6.71
C ALA A 177 1.36 -44.38 5.63
N PRO A 178 1.41 -44.73 4.33
CA PRO A 178 2.40 -44.17 3.39
C PRO A 178 1.96 -42.95 2.55
N GLU A 179 2.97 -42.34 1.93
CA GLU A 179 2.93 -41.23 0.96
C GLU A 179 1.93 -41.43 -0.20
N GLY A 180 1.19 -40.38 -0.54
CA GLY A 180 0.49 -40.26 -1.82
C GLY A 180 -0.94 -39.72 -1.76
N ALA A 181 -1.16 -38.48 -1.30
CA ALA A 181 -2.35 -37.70 -1.62
C ALA A 181 -2.14 -36.21 -1.29
N ALA A 182 -2.31 -35.33 -2.28
CA ALA A 182 -2.36 -33.89 -2.08
C ALA A 182 -3.59 -33.50 -1.23
N PRO A 183 -3.48 -32.56 -0.27
CA PRO A 183 -4.63 -32.10 0.49
C PRO A 183 -5.53 -31.21 -0.38
N ALA A 184 -6.81 -31.56 -0.47
CA ALA A 184 -7.82 -30.75 -1.13
C ALA A 184 -8.01 -29.40 -0.42
N ALA A 185 -8.10 -28.31 -1.20
CA ALA A 185 -8.35 -26.96 -0.71
C ALA A 185 -9.63 -26.87 0.14
N PRO A 186 -9.66 -26.05 1.22
CA PRO A 186 -10.84 -25.89 2.05
C PRO A 186 -11.94 -25.14 1.29
N LYS A 187 -13.13 -25.75 1.22
CA LYS A 187 -14.35 -25.09 0.72
C LYS A 187 -14.76 -23.99 1.70
N THR A 188 -14.69 -22.75 1.27
CA THR A 188 -15.30 -21.59 1.93
C THR A 188 -16.82 -21.65 1.75
N THR A 189 -17.55 -22.10 2.78
CA THR A 189 -19.00 -21.96 2.84
C THR A 189 -19.38 -20.51 3.15
N LEU A 190 -20.08 -19.85 2.22
CA LEU A 190 -20.72 -18.55 2.40
C LEU A 190 -21.81 -18.63 3.50
N PRO A 191 -21.96 -17.61 4.36
CA PRO A 191 -23.11 -17.50 5.24
C PRO A 191 -24.39 -17.19 4.44
N ALA A 192 -25.54 -17.61 4.98
CA ALA A 192 -26.86 -17.37 4.40
C ALA A 192 -27.10 -15.86 4.17
N GLY A 193 -27.34 -15.48 2.91
CA GLY A 193 -27.50 -14.08 2.47
C GLY A 193 -26.74 -13.76 1.18
N PHE A 194 -25.78 -14.58 0.78
CA PHE A 194 -25.09 -14.45 -0.51
C PHE A 194 -25.70 -15.41 -1.55
N THR A 195 -26.46 -14.87 -2.49
CA THR A 195 -26.82 -15.57 -3.73
C THR A 195 -25.92 -15.08 -4.86
N PRO A 196 -25.24 -15.98 -5.62
CA PRO A 196 -24.64 -15.61 -6.89
C PRO A 196 -25.72 -15.07 -7.82
N ALA A 197 -25.46 -13.95 -8.50
CA ALA A 197 -26.39 -13.41 -9.48
C ALA A 197 -26.63 -14.46 -10.60
N LYS A 198 -27.88 -14.93 -10.73
CA LYS A 198 -28.31 -15.65 -11.93
C LYS A 198 -28.29 -14.68 -13.11
N ARG A 199 -27.47 -14.96 -14.13
CA ARG A 199 -27.60 -14.30 -15.44
C ARG A 199 -28.99 -14.59 -15.99
N VAL A 200 -29.77 -13.54 -16.19
CA VAL A 200 -31.03 -13.58 -16.94
C VAL A 200 -30.66 -13.69 -18.42
N SER A 201 -30.81 -14.89 -19.00
CA SER A 201 -30.80 -15.07 -20.44
C SER A 201 -32.14 -14.60 -20.99
N ALA A 202 -32.15 -13.49 -21.74
CA ALA A 202 -33.33 -13.02 -22.45
C ALA A 202 -33.73 -14.03 -23.54
N ARG A 203 -34.93 -14.61 -23.40
CA ARG A 203 -35.54 -15.54 -24.34
C ARG A 203 -36.30 -14.71 -25.39
N VAL A 204 -35.71 -14.56 -26.58
CA VAL A 204 -36.39 -13.92 -27.72
C VAL A 204 -37.48 -14.85 -28.25
N GLN A 205 -38.73 -14.38 -28.23
CA GLN A 205 -39.87 -15.07 -28.86
C GLN A 205 -39.84 -14.85 -30.38
N ARG A 206 -40.03 -15.94 -31.15
CA ARG A 206 -40.23 -15.90 -32.60
C ARG A 206 -41.63 -15.36 -32.93
N LEU A 207 -41.71 -14.42 -33.87
CA LEU A 207 -42.92 -14.10 -34.63
C LEU A 207 -42.87 -14.77 -36.02
N PRO A 208 -44.03 -15.07 -36.64
CA PRO A 208 -44.08 -15.86 -37.85
C PRO A 208 -43.85 -15.03 -39.13
N SER A 209 -43.31 -15.77 -40.10
CA SER A 209 -43.00 -15.52 -41.50
C SER A 209 -43.98 -14.67 -42.32
N GLY A 210 -43.41 -13.78 -43.14
CA GLY A 210 -43.97 -13.22 -44.36
C GLY A 210 -42.97 -13.37 -45.51
N GLU A 211 -43.45 -13.85 -46.64
CA GLU A 211 -42.72 -14.29 -47.84
C GLU A 211 -42.08 -13.13 -48.64
N GLY A 212 -41.00 -13.41 -49.39
CA GLY A 212 -40.56 -12.50 -50.46
C GLY A 212 -39.11 -12.61 -50.91
N GLU A 213 -38.86 -13.55 -51.83
CA GLU A 213 -37.88 -13.49 -52.92
C GLU A 213 -36.36 -13.59 -52.65
N SER A 214 -35.78 -14.55 -53.39
CA SER A 214 -34.39 -14.97 -53.46
C SER A 214 -33.52 -14.06 -54.33
N LEU A 215 -32.30 -13.76 -53.87
CA LEU A 215 -31.15 -13.37 -54.70
C LEU A 215 -29.90 -14.16 -54.26
N PRO A 216 -28.96 -14.46 -55.18
CA PRO A 216 -28.04 -15.57 -55.05
C PRO A 216 -26.88 -15.27 -54.09
N ALA A 217 -26.38 -16.36 -53.51
CA ALA A 217 -25.23 -16.43 -52.63
C ALA A 217 -24.05 -15.55 -53.12
N ALA A 218 -23.81 -14.45 -52.41
CA ALA A 218 -22.50 -13.84 -52.37
C ALA A 218 -21.64 -14.73 -51.46
N ALA A 219 -20.58 -15.30 -52.05
CA ALA A 219 -19.58 -16.07 -51.35
C ALA A 219 -19.19 -15.35 -50.05
N GLU A 220 -19.46 -16.00 -48.93
CA GLU A 220 -18.81 -15.68 -47.66
C GLU A 220 -17.31 -15.85 -47.93
N THR A 221 -16.62 -14.73 -48.10
CA THR A 221 -15.18 -14.67 -47.92
C THR A 221 -14.94 -15.10 -46.48
N GLU A 222 -14.50 -16.35 -46.30
CA GLU A 222 -13.91 -16.83 -45.06
C GLU A 222 -12.96 -15.75 -44.55
N ALA A 223 -13.32 -15.13 -43.43
CA ALA A 223 -12.36 -14.35 -42.67
C ALA A 223 -11.15 -15.26 -42.41
N PRO A 224 -9.91 -14.77 -42.59
CA PRO A 224 -8.75 -15.62 -42.42
C PRO A 224 -8.81 -16.20 -41.01
N SER A 225 -8.73 -17.54 -40.89
CA SER A 225 -8.57 -18.19 -39.60
C SER A 225 -7.27 -17.64 -39.00
N SER A 226 -7.36 -16.65 -38.11
CA SER A 226 -6.22 -16.21 -37.33
C SER A 226 -5.79 -17.44 -36.54
N SER A 227 -4.63 -17.99 -36.90
CA SER A 227 -4.07 -19.17 -36.27
C SER A 227 -4.13 -18.98 -34.75
N LEU A 228 -4.93 -19.81 -34.08
CA LEU A 228 -5.04 -19.84 -32.63
C LEU A 228 -3.63 -19.94 -32.05
N GLY A 229 -3.14 -18.87 -31.44
CA GLY A 229 -1.73 -18.76 -31.10
C GLY A 229 -1.51 -18.19 -29.71
N PHE A 230 -0.40 -18.58 -29.09
CA PHE A 230 0.07 -17.97 -27.85
C PHE A 230 0.27 -16.45 -27.99
N GLY A 231 0.52 -15.94 -29.21
CA GLY A 231 0.58 -14.51 -29.49
C GLY A 231 -0.66 -13.75 -29.06
N ASP A 232 -1.86 -14.33 -29.21
CA ASP A 232 -3.11 -13.69 -28.80
C ASP A 232 -3.20 -13.58 -27.27
N ALA A 233 -2.76 -14.61 -26.54
CA ALA A 233 -2.68 -14.59 -25.09
C ALA A 233 -1.69 -13.53 -24.62
N LEU A 234 -0.54 -13.42 -25.29
CA LEU A 234 0.45 -12.41 -24.96
C LEU A 234 -0.06 -10.99 -25.23
N LEU A 235 -0.78 -10.76 -26.34
CA LEU A 235 -1.40 -9.48 -26.64
C LEU A 235 -2.47 -9.12 -25.61
N ALA A 236 -3.34 -10.06 -25.23
CA ALA A 236 -4.33 -9.84 -24.18
C ALA A 236 -3.67 -9.53 -22.83
N PHE A 237 -2.59 -10.26 -22.48
CA PHE A 237 -1.82 -10.00 -21.27
C PHE A 237 -1.17 -8.61 -21.27
N LEU A 238 -0.58 -8.18 -22.38
CA LEU A 238 0.05 -6.86 -22.51
C LEU A 238 -0.97 -5.73 -22.60
N GLY A 239 -2.15 -6.00 -23.16
CA GLY A 239 -3.28 -5.07 -23.27
C GLY A 239 -4.15 -5.01 -22.01
N GLU A 240 -3.83 -5.79 -20.98
CA GLU A 240 -4.57 -5.87 -19.71
C GLU A 240 -6.04 -6.32 -19.88
N ASP A 241 -6.33 -7.11 -20.92
CA ASP A 241 -7.65 -7.70 -21.16
C ASP A 241 -7.72 -9.09 -20.50
N ASP A 242 -8.03 -9.10 -19.21
CA ASP A 242 -8.11 -10.34 -18.42
C ASP A 242 -9.21 -11.29 -18.91
N ALA A 243 -10.28 -10.76 -19.49
CA ALA A 243 -11.37 -11.57 -20.03
C ALA A 243 -10.93 -12.30 -21.30
N GLU A 244 -10.25 -11.60 -22.20
CA GLU A 244 -9.71 -12.20 -23.42
C GLU A 244 -8.55 -13.14 -23.11
N LEU A 245 -7.65 -12.78 -22.19
CA LEU A 245 -6.55 -13.64 -21.77
C LEU A 245 -7.05 -15.03 -21.31
N ARG A 246 -8.11 -15.06 -20.50
CA ARG A 246 -8.73 -16.32 -20.05
C ARG A 246 -9.37 -17.09 -21.21
N ARG A 247 -10.14 -16.40 -22.08
CA ARG A 247 -10.76 -17.05 -23.24
C ARG A 247 -9.72 -17.69 -24.16
N VAL A 248 -8.61 -17.01 -24.43
CA VAL A 248 -7.53 -17.56 -25.24
C VAL A 248 -6.84 -18.71 -24.51
N SER A 249 -6.55 -18.57 -23.22
CA SER A 249 -5.97 -19.65 -22.39
C SER A 249 -6.82 -20.92 -22.43
N ASP A 250 -8.14 -20.80 -22.25
CA ASP A 250 -9.07 -21.93 -22.28
C ASP A 250 -9.07 -22.61 -23.66
N ARG A 251 -9.16 -21.82 -24.74
CA ARG A 251 -9.12 -22.35 -26.12
C ARG A 251 -7.81 -23.07 -26.44
N LEU A 252 -6.67 -22.55 -25.99
CA LEU A 252 -5.37 -23.20 -26.16
C LEU A 252 -5.31 -24.53 -25.38
N GLY A 253 -5.90 -24.56 -24.18
CA GLY A 253 -6.05 -25.77 -23.38
C GLY A 253 -6.91 -26.83 -24.07
N ASP A 254 -8.10 -26.46 -24.54
CA ASP A 254 -9.03 -27.36 -25.22
C ASP A 254 -8.45 -27.93 -26.53
N ALA A 255 -7.63 -27.14 -27.22
CA ALA A 255 -6.93 -27.55 -28.43
C ALA A 255 -5.68 -28.41 -28.17
N GLY A 256 -5.27 -28.59 -26.91
CA GLY A 256 -4.02 -29.29 -26.57
C GLY A 256 -2.76 -28.58 -27.11
N HIS A 257 -2.80 -27.25 -27.22
CA HIS A 257 -1.70 -26.46 -27.77
C HIS A 257 -0.47 -26.54 -26.84
N PRO A 258 0.77 -26.66 -27.35
CA PRO A 258 1.98 -26.79 -26.52
C PRO A 258 2.19 -25.63 -25.54
N ASP A 259 1.73 -24.43 -25.88
CA ASP A 259 1.82 -23.22 -25.03
C ASP A 259 0.63 -23.01 -24.09
N ALA A 260 -0.27 -24.00 -23.95
CA ALA A 260 -1.42 -23.87 -23.06
C ALA A 260 -1.00 -23.61 -21.61
N ASP A 261 0.09 -24.22 -21.15
CA ASP A 261 0.63 -23.97 -19.81
C ASP A 261 1.16 -22.55 -19.63
N LEU A 262 1.79 -21.96 -20.66
CA LEU A 262 2.25 -20.58 -20.59
C LEU A 262 1.08 -19.60 -20.53
N ALA A 263 0.03 -19.83 -21.31
CA ALA A 263 -1.19 -19.01 -21.24
C ALA A 263 -1.84 -19.10 -19.85
N ARG A 264 -1.94 -20.31 -19.28
CA ARG A 264 -2.36 -20.52 -17.89
C ARG A 264 -1.45 -19.80 -16.89
N GLY A 265 -0.14 -19.77 -17.13
CA GLY A 265 0.83 -19.05 -16.31
C GLY A 265 0.60 -17.54 -16.32
N LEU A 266 0.25 -16.96 -17.46
CA LEU A 266 -0.10 -15.54 -17.57
C LEU A 266 -1.42 -15.22 -16.84
N VAL A 267 -2.41 -16.12 -16.92
CA VAL A 267 -3.64 -16.01 -16.13
C VAL A 267 -3.34 -16.08 -14.62
N ALA A 268 -2.56 -17.06 -14.18
CA ALA A 268 -2.14 -17.19 -12.79
C ALA A 268 -1.39 -15.95 -12.28
N PHE A 269 -0.57 -15.33 -13.13
CA PHE A 269 0.10 -14.07 -12.81
C PHE A 269 -0.91 -12.93 -12.55
N ARG A 270 -1.92 -12.79 -13.41
CA ARG A 270 -2.99 -11.79 -13.26
C ARG A 270 -3.83 -12.04 -12.01
N ASP A 271 -4.09 -13.31 -11.71
CA ASP A 271 -4.87 -13.74 -10.52
C ASP A 271 -4.10 -13.60 -9.20
N GLY A 272 -2.80 -13.33 -9.30
CA GLY A 272 -1.93 -13.22 -8.14
C GLY A 272 -1.47 -14.56 -7.56
N ASP A 273 -1.67 -15.67 -8.28
CA ASP A 273 -1.09 -16.98 -7.96
C ASP A 273 0.34 -17.05 -8.52
N PHE A 274 1.25 -16.33 -7.86
CA PHE A 274 2.65 -16.26 -8.29
C PHE A 274 3.44 -17.56 -8.17
N PRO A 275 3.20 -18.45 -7.19
CA PRO A 275 3.80 -19.78 -7.19
C PRO A 275 3.45 -20.57 -8.46
N GLN A 276 2.17 -20.58 -8.85
CA GLN A 276 1.75 -21.25 -10.08
C GLN A 276 2.29 -20.54 -11.32
N ALA A 277 2.19 -19.22 -11.37
CA ALA A 277 2.70 -18.42 -12.49
C ALA A 277 4.21 -18.63 -12.70
N HIS A 278 5.01 -18.62 -11.64
CA HIS A 278 6.44 -18.88 -11.73
C HIS A 278 6.71 -20.29 -12.27
N THR A 279 6.01 -21.29 -11.75
CA THR A 279 6.15 -22.69 -12.18
C THR A 279 5.86 -22.85 -13.67
N LEU A 280 4.78 -22.27 -14.17
CA LEU A 280 4.34 -22.41 -15.55
C LEU A 280 5.19 -21.57 -16.52
N LEU A 281 5.55 -20.35 -16.13
CA LEU A 281 6.24 -19.40 -17.02
C LEU A 281 7.74 -19.64 -17.12
N SER A 282 8.40 -20.17 -16.08
CA SER A 282 9.84 -20.45 -16.11
C SER A 282 10.26 -21.49 -17.16
N ALA A 283 9.33 -22.29 -17.67
CA ALA A 283 9.61 -23.22 -18.77
C ALA A 283 9.65 -22.55 -20.15
N GLY A 284 9.11 -21.34 -20.28
CA GLY A 284 8.97 -20.61 -21.55
C GLY A 284 9.76 -19.31 -21.61
N GLU A 285 10.90 -19.23 -20.93
CA GLU A 285 11.74 -18.02 -20.93
C GLU A 285 12.22 -17.64 -22.35
N ASP A 286 12.29 -18.59 -23.27
CA ASP A 286 12.59 -18.38 -24.69
C ASP A 286 11.44 -17.72 -25.47
N ARG A 287 10.21 -17.70 -24.94
CA ARG A 287 9.01 -17.14 -25.59
C ARG A 287 8.91 -15.62 -25.57
N GLY A 288 9.96 -14.93 -25.13
CA GLY A 288 10.10 -13.48 -25.23
C GLY A 288 10.17 -12.76 -23.88
N ALA A 289 10.52 -11.48 -23.94
CA ALA A 289 10.83 -10.67 -22.76
C ALA A 289 9.65 -10.56 -21.76
N ALA A 290 8.42 -10.48 -22.25
CA ALA A 290 7.24 -10.37 -21.40
C ALA A 290 6.99 -11.63 -20.54
N VAL A 291 7.18 -12.83 -21.12
CA VAL A 291 7.05 -14.11 -20.41
C VAL A 291 8.17 -14.23 -19.37
N ARG A 292 9.41 -13.90 -19.74
CA ARG A 292 10.54 -13.85 -18.79
C ARG A 292 10.29 -12.90 -17.63
N ASP A 293 9.90 -11.65 -17.92
CA ASP A 293 9.63 -10.63 -16.91
C ASP A 293 8.48 -11.06 -15.98
N ALA A 294 7.42 -11.66 -16.52
CA ALA A 294 6.35 -12.26 -15.70
C ALA A 294 6.87 -13.42 -14.83
N ALA A 295 7.67 -14.34 -15.37
CA ALA A 295 8.24 -15.47 -14.63
C ALA A 295 9.17 -15.01 -13.49
N LEU A 296 10.03 -14.03 -13.74
CA LEU A 296 10.99 -13.49 -12.78
C LEU A 296 10.28 -12.71 -11.67
N ARG A 297 9.29 -11.87 -12.02
CA ARG A 297 8.45 -11.18 -11.03
C ARG A 297 7.65 -12.15 -10.17
N ALA A 298 7.05 -13.17 -10.80
CA ALA A 298 6.36 -14.23 -10.06
C ALA A 298 7.31 -14.95 -9.10
N GLY A 299 8.55 -15.23 -9.53
CA GLY A 299 9.59 -15.78 -8.68
C GLY A 299 9.92 -14.88 -7.48
N LEU A 300 10.04 -13.57 -7.67
CA LEU A 300 10.26 -12.62 -6.56
C LEU A 300 9.10 -12.66 -5.55
N PHE A 301 7.86 -12.68 -6.05
CA PHE A 301 6.66 -12.75 -5.22
C PHE A 301 6.51 -14.08 -4.51
N ALA A 302 6.93 -15.18 -5.12
CA ALA A 302 6.90 -16.53 -4.54
C ALA A 302 8.12 -16.84 -3.65
N GLY A 303 8.94 -15.84 -3.31
CA GLY A 303 10.09 -16.01 -2.44
C GLY A 303 11.29 -16.75 -3.07
N ARG A 304 11.33 -16.90 -4.39
CA ARG A 304 12.37 -17.62 -5.14
C ARG A 304 13.58 -16.73 -5.48
N TYR A 305 14.04 -15.94 -4.51
CA TYR A 305 15.02 -14.86 -4.75
C TYR A 305 16.34 -15.33 -5.34
N ASP A 306 16.88 -16.46 -4.88
CA ASP A 306 18.18 -16.96 -5.36
C ASP A 306 18.08 -17.44 -6.83
N ALA A 307 17.02 -18.16 -7.19
CA ALA A 307 16.75 -18.57 -8.57
C ALA A 307 16.54 -17.36 -9.50
N VAL A 308 15.81 -16.34 -9.02
CA VAL A 308 15.59 -15.10 -9.79
C VAL A 308 16.91 -14.34 -10.01
N ARG A 309 17.78 -14.22 -8.99
CA ARG A 309 19.09 -13.57 -9.16
C ARG A 309 19.97 -14.31 -10.16
N GLU A 310 19.99 -15.64 -10.09
CA GLU A 310 20.75 -16.49 -10.99
C GLU A 310 20.29 -16.31 -12.45
N ALA A 311 18.98 -16.22 -12.69
CA ALA A 311 18.43 -15.93 -14.01
C ALA A 311 18.79 -14.51 -14.49
N LEU A 312 18.68 -13.50 -13.62
CA LEU A 312 19.02 -12.10 -13.92
C LEU A 312 20.53 -11.84 -14.15
N GLU A 313 21.40 -12.71 -13.67
CA GLU A 313 22.84 -12.66 -13.96
C GLU A 313 23.14 -13.15 -15.38
N ARG A 314 22.33 -14.08 -15.90
CA ARG A 314 22.47 -14.64 -17.25
C ARG A 314 21.79 -13.81 -18.32
N ASP A 315 20.85 -12.96 -17.93
CA ASP A 315 20.11 -12.10 -18.85
C ASP A 315 20.69 -10.67 -18.86
N PRO A 316 21.50 -10.31 -19.89
CA PRO A 316 22.05 -8.95 -20.00
C PRO A 316 20.98 -7.91 -20.31
N ASP A 317 19.82 -8.32 -20.85
CA ASP A 317 18.73 -7.45 -21.29
C ASP A 317 17.61 -7.35 -20.23
N ALA A 318 17.82 -7.96 -19.05
CA ALA A 318 16.85 -7.92 -17.97
C ALA A 318 16.54 -6.49 -17.50
N ASP A 319 15.28 -6.26 -17.12
CA ASP A 319 14.82 -4.97 -16.59
C ASP A 319 15.74 -4.51 -15.43
N PRO A 320 16.41 -3.34 -15.57
CA PRO A 320 17.28 -2.80 -14.53
C PRO A 320 16.58 -2.59 -13.19
N VAL A 321 15.28 -2.26 -13.19
CA VAL A 321 14.48 -2.11 -11.98
C VAL A 321 14.33 -3.47 -11.30
N LEU A 322 13.97 -4.50 -12.06
CA LEU A 322 13.83 -5.86 -11.54
C LEU A 322 15.15 -6.38 -10.97
N LYS A 323 16.28 -6.13 -11.65
CA LYS A 323 17.62 -6.44 -11.15
C LYS A 323 17.91 -5.72 -9.84
N THR A 324 17.63 -4.42 -9.78
CA THR A 324 17.81 -3.61 -8.56
C THR A 324 17.02 -4.16 -7.38
N LEU A 325 15.78 -4.62 -7.60
CA LEU A 325 14.93 -5.21 -6.57
C LEU A 325 15.42 -6.61 -6.13
N ALA A 326 15.75 -7.49 -7.08
CA ALA A 326 16.19 -8.85 -6.77
C ALA A 326 17.45 -8.86 -5.89
N PHE A 327 18.48 -8.11 -6.29
CA PHE A 327 19.74 -7.99 -5.55
C PHE A 327 19.61 -7.10 -4.31
N GLY A 328 18.69 -6.13 -4.36
CA GLY A 328 18.46 -5.19 -3.28
C GLY A 328 19.54 -4.12 -3.17
N PRO A 329 19.39 -3.20 -2.21
CA PRO A 329 20.10 -1.92 -2.23
C PRO A 329 21.57 -1.99 -1.85
N PHE A 330 21.95 -2.98 -1.05
CA PHE A 330 23.28 -3.07 -0.45
C PHE A 330 24.28 -3.83 -1.31
N HIS A 331 23.81 -4.60 -2.31
CA HIS A 331 24.65 -5.50 -3.09
C HIS A 331 25.78 -4.77 -3.83
N ALA A 332 25.48 -3.61 -4.45
CA ALA A 332 26.48 -2.86 -5.20
C ALA A 332 27.63 -2.30 -4.34
N ARG A 333 27.35 -1.95 -3.08
CA ARG A 333 28.34 -1.34 -2.17
C ARG A 333 29.06 -2.36 -1.31
N THR A 334 28.35 -3.41 -0.90
CA THR A 334 28.82 -4.45 0.01
C THR A 334 28.29 -5.81 -0.43
N PRO A 335 28.85 -6.39 -1.50
CA PRO A 335 28.30 -7.58 -2.14
C PRO A 335 28.32 -8.81 -1.24
N PHE A 336 29.30 -8.94 -0.34
CA PHE A 336 29.41 -10.06 0.57
C PHE A 336 28.51 -9.89 1.80
N ALA A 337 28.41 -8.68 2.35
CA ALA A 337 27.56 -8.38 3.51
C ALA A 337 26.08 -8.29 3.17
N ALA A 338 25.69 -7.99 1.92
CA ALA A 338 24.29 -7.81 1.53
C ALA A 338 23.39 -8.98 1.95
N ARG A 339 23.86 -10.24 1.84
CA ARG A 339 23.12 -11.43 2.28
C ARG A 339 22.93 -11.52 3.80
N ALA A 340 23.80 -10.89 4.58
CA ALA A 340 23.68 -10.79 6.03
C ALA A 340 22.72 -9.67 6.48
N LEU A 341 22.37 -8.75 5.59
CA LEU A 341 21.41 -7.66 5.81
C LEU A 341 19.98 -8.02 5.39
N GLU A 342 19.79 -9.22 4.85
CA GLU A 342 18.54 -9.71 4.32
C GLU A 342 18.04 -10.90 5.15
N GLN A 343 16.74 -10.98 5.42
CA GLN A 343 16.11 -12.21 5.91
C GLN A 343 14.63 -12.30 5.54
N ILE A 344 14.13 -13.53 5.50
CA ILE A 344 12.69 -13.79 5.58
C ILE A 344 12.27 -13.69 7.03
N THR A 345 11.11 -13.07 7.28
CA THR A 345 10.58 -12.95 8.65
C THR A 345 10.25 -14.33 9.24
N PRO A 346 10.29 -14.50 10.57
CA PRO A 346 10.01 -15.79 11.21
C PRO A 346 8.70 -16.46 10.76
N GLU A 347 7.63 -15.67 10.56
CA GLU A 347 6.34 -16.19 10.09
C GLU A 347 6.26 -16.32 8.55
N GLY A 348 7.35 -16.01 7.84
CA GLY A 348 7.42 -16.11 6.38
C GLY A 348 6.59 -15.06 5.64
N HIS A 349 6.12 -14.01 6.31
CA HIS A 349 5.25 -12.99 5.73
C HIS A 349 6.01 -12.04 4.80
N TYR A 350 7.24 -11.66 5.15
CA TYR A 350 8.01 -10.68 4.39
C TYR A 350 9.45 -11.11 4.15
N ARG A 351 10.04 -10.57 3.10
CA ARG A 351 11.49 -10.42 2.97
C ARG A 351 11.86 -9.01 3.42
N VAL A 352 12.74 -8.90 4.41
CA VAL A 352 13.21 -7.62 4.91
C VAL A 352 14.70 -7.46 4.65
N MET A 353 15.11 -6.25 4.29
CA MET A 353 16.50 -5.87 4.07
C MET A 353 16.80 -4.53 4.72
N THR A 354 17.80 -4.49 5.60
CA THR A 354 18.17 -3.25 6.29
C THR A 354 19.61 -3.24 6.79
N ASP A 355 20.21 -2.05 6.81
CA ASP A 355 21.47 -1.73 7.48
C ASP A 355 21.25 -1.01 8.83
N LEU A 356 20.00 -0.82 9.25
CA LEU A 356 19.65 -0.07 10.46
C LEU A 356 20.32 -0.64 11.72
N GLY A 357 21.05 0.22 12.44
CA GLY A 357 21.77 -0.18 13.64
C GLY A 357 23.16 -0.78 13.38
N LEU A 358 23.65 -0.71 12.14
CA LEU A 358 25.07 -0.85 11.80
C LEU A 358 25.63 0.51 11.37
N SER A 359 26.84 0.86 11.83
CA SER A 359 27.57 2.00 11.27
C SER A 359 28.19 1.63 9.91
N ALA A 360 28.59 2.64 9.13
CA ALA A 360 29.28 2.41 7.86
C ALA A 360 30.56 1.59 8.05
N GLU A 361 31.33 1.82 9.11
CA GLU A 361 32.55 1.09 9.43
C GLU A 361 32.25 -0.36 9.80
N GLN A 362 31.19 -0.61 10.58
CA GLN A 362 30.76 -1.96 10.93
C GLN A 362 30.32 -2.74 9.70
N LEU A 363 29.61 -2.08 8.79
CA LEU A 363 29.15 -2.68 7.54
C LEU A 363 30.34 -3.02 6.62
N GLN A 364 31.29 -2.10 6.43
CA GLN A 364 32.50 -2.34 5.66
C GLN A 364 33.36 -3.47 6.27
N ALA A 365 33.52 -3.49 7.60
CA ALA A 365 34.26 -4.53 8.29
C ALA A 365 33.60 -5.91 8.15
N LEU A 366 32.26 -5.97 8.17
CA LEU A 366 31.50 -7.20 7.92
C LEU A 366 31.71 -7.69 6.48
N ASP A 367 31.65 -6.78 5.50
CA ASP A 367 31.84 -7.10 4.08
C ASP A 367 33.25 -7.64 3.81
N ALA A 368 34.28 -6.92 4.27
CA ALA A 368 35.67 -7.36 4.14
C ALA A 368 35.92 -8.73 4.78
N LYS A 369 35.33 -8.96 5.97
CA LYS A 369 35.43 -10.25 6.65
C LYS A 369 34.77 -11.38 5.86
N LEU A 370 33.59 -11.15 5.30
CA LEU A 370 32.87 -12.15 4.50
C LEU A 370 33.59 -12.42 3.17
N GLY A 371 34.14 -11.39 2.53
CA GLY A 371 34.96 -11.52 1.32
C GLY A 371 36.25 -12.31 1.54
N ALA A 372 36.92 -12.12 2.67
CA ALA A 372 38.10 -12.90 3.05
C ALA A 372 37.79 -14.33 3.53
N THR A 373 36.51 -14.65 3.79
CA THR A 373 36.09 -15.99 4.25
C THR A 373 35.91 -16.93 3.07
N LYS A 374 36.41 -18.17 3.19
CA LYS A 374 36.20 -19.25 2.20
C LYS A 374 34.70 -19.48 1.95
N GLU A 375 34.34 -19.76 0.71
CA GLU A 375 32.94 -20.00 0.28
C GLU A 375 32.20 -20.98 1.20
N SER A 376 32.81 -22.14 1.48
CA SER A 376 32.23 -23.20 2.32
C SER A 376 31.89 -22.77 3.76
N SER A 377 32.52 -21.70 4.26
CA SER A 377 32.30 -21.18 5.60
C SER A 377 31.49 -19.88 5.63
N ARG A 378 31.30 -19.22 4.46
CA ARG A 378 30.70 -17.89 4.38
C ARG A 378 29.24 -17.89 4.82
N GLU A 379 28.47 -18.90 4.40
CA GLU A 379 27.05 -19.02 4.75
C GLU A 379 26.83 -19.13 6.28
N THR A 380 27.72 -19.83 6.99
CA THR A 380 27.66 -19.90 8.46
C THR A 380 27.90 -18.53 9.10
N LEU A 381 28.82 -17.74 8.55
CA LEU A 381 29.10 -16.39 9.03
C LEU A 381 27.94 -15.43 8.72
N VAL A 382 27.32 -15.54 7.55
CA VAL A 382 26.10 -14.80 7.16
C VAL A 382 24.98 -15.06 8.16
N LYS A 383 24.65 -16.33 8.43
CA LYS A 383 23.62 -16.71 9.42
C LYS A 383 23.92 -16.12 10.79
N ARG A 384 25.19 -16.15 11.23
CA ARG A 384 25.61 -15.58 12.52
C ARG A 384 25.50 -14.06 12.56
N ALA A 385 25.86 -13.37 11.48
CA ALA A 385 25.75 -11.92 11.36
C ALA A 385 24.29 -11.48 11.37
N ARG A 386 23.45 -12.11 10.56
CA ARG A 386 21.99 -11.91 10.51
C ARG A 386 21.34 -12.01 11.90
N LYS A 387 21.65 -13.08 12.65
CA LYS A 387 21.13 -13.30 14.01
C LYS A 387 21.54 -12.21 15.00
N LYS A 388 22.73 -11.59 14.82
CA LYS A 388 23.24 -10.52 15.68
C LYS A 388 22.77 -9.13 15.27
N HIS A 389 22.27 -8.97 14.05
CA HIS A 389 21.87 -7.69 13.50
C HIS A 389 20.56 -7.20 14.13
N ARG A 390 20.65 -6.32 15.13
CA ARG A 390 19.49 -5.88 15.93
C ARG A 390 18.40 -5.20 15.10
N GLY A 391 18.75 -4.31 14.17
CA GLY A 391 17.76 -3.65 13.31
C GLY A 391 17.00 -4.62 12.41
N LEU A 392 17.70 -5.54 11.74
CA LEU A 392 17.09 -6.60 10.93
C LEU A 392 16.13 -7.49 11.74
N GLN A 393 16.51 -7.90 12.95
CA GLN A 393 15.64 -8.66 13.83
C GLN A 393 14.42 -7.85 14.31
N ALA A 394 14.63 -6.57 14.62
CA ALA A 394 13.55 -5.68 15.03
C ALA A 394 12.56 -5.44 13.88
N LEU A 395 13.05 -5.10 12.68
CA LEU A 395 12.24 -4.90 11.49
C LEU A 395 11.43 -6.15 11.15
N ALA A 396 12.05 -7.32 11.10
CA ALA A 396 11.33 -8.56 10.82
C ALA A 396 10.17 -8.81 11.80
N LYS A 397 10.43 -8.60 13.10
CA LYS A 397 9.39 -8.73 14.12
C LYS A 397 8.29 -7.67 13.95
N THR A 398 8.65 -6.43 13.65
CA THR A 398 7.68 -5.35 13.40
C THR A 398 6.74 -5.73 12.25
N MET A 399 7.30 -6.22 11.14
CA MET A 399 6.51 -6.59 9.97
C MET A 399 5.55 -7.77 10.26
N ASP A 400 6.00 -8.82 10.95
CA ASP A 400 5.11 -9.93 11.33
C ASP A 400 4.03 -9.48 12.32
N THR A 401 4.37 -8.57 13.24
CA THR A 401 3.40 -8.00 14.19
C THR A 401 2.34 -7.17 13.48
N ALA A 402 2.72 -6.41 12.46
CA ALA A 402 1.81 -5.63 11.63
C ALA A 402 0.85 -6.55 10.87
N TYR A 403 1.38 -7.57 10.20
CA TYR A 403 0.58 -8.56 9.47
C TYR A 403 -0.49 -9.20 10.36
N ALA A 404 -0.08 -9.66 11.56
CA ALA A 404 -1.00 -10.28 12.51
C ALA A 404 -2.10 -9.31 12.99
N ALA A 405 -1.79 -8.02 13.11
CA ALA A 405 -2.78 -7.00 13.48
C ALA A 405 -3.83 -6.79 12.38
N TYR A 406 -3.42 -6.77 11.11
CA TYR A 406 -4.31 -6.65 9.96
C TYR A 406 -5.22 -7.88 9.82
N ASP A 407 -4.62 -9.08 9.85
CA ASP A 407 -5.35 -10.36 9.83
C ASP A 407 -6.42 -10.42 10.93
N LYS A 408 -6.08 -9.96 12.14
CA LYS A 408 -7.02 -9.92 13.27
C LYS A 408 -8.23 -9.04 12.99
N LEU A 409 -8.06 -7.83 12.43
CA LEU A 409 -9.19 -6.92 12.19
C LEU A 409 -10.16 -7.52 11.18
N PHE A 410 -9.65 -8.20 10.14
CA PHE A 410 -10.48 -8.77 9.08
C PHE A 410 -10.93 -10.21 9.37
N GLY A 411 -10.35 -10.86 10.38
CA GLY A 411 -10.65 -12.25 10.72
C GLY A 411 -10.23 -13.22 9.62
N ILE A 412 -9.17 -12.90 8.89
CA ILE A 412 -8.61 -13.76 7.86
C ILE A 412 -7.40 -14.49 8.42
N ARG A 413 -7.15 -15.69 7.90
CA ARG A 413 -5.86 -16.35 8.01
C ARG A 413 -5.16 -16.16 6.68
N ARG A 414 -3.85 -15.89 6.71
CA ARG A 414 -3.04 -15.81 5.48
C ARG A 414 -3.38 -16.96 4.54
N ALA A 415 -3.82 -16.58 3.35
CA ALA A 415 -4.18 -17.52 2.28
C ALA A 415 -3.21 -17.44 1.09
N CYS A 416 -2.37 -16.40 0.99
CA CYS A 416 -1.44 -16.23 -0.11
C CYS A 416 0.00 -16.60 0.28
N GLU A 417 0.70 -17.28 -0.61
CA GLU A 417 2.12 -17.65 -0.48
C GLU A 417 3.06 -16.51 -0.93
N VAL A 418 2.51 -15.32 -1.19
CA VAL A 418 3.30 -14.16 -1.58
C VAL A 418 4.18 -13.70 -0.43
N VAL A 419 5.44 -13.38 -0.72
CA VAL A 419 6.41 -12.83 0.23
C VAL A 419 6.84 -11.43 -0.26
N PRO A 420 6.11 -10.36 0.15
CA PRO A 420 6.45 -9.00 -0.23
C PRO A 420 7.80 -8.56 0.37
N THR A 421 8.43 -7.57 -0.26
CA THR A 421 9.76 -7.11 0.15
C THR A 421 9.73 -5.74 0.80
N VAL A 422 10.58 -5.54 1.81
CA VAL A 422 10.78 -4.28 2.52
C VAL A 422 12.26 -3.92 2.54
N TYR A 423 12.61 -2.76 1.99
CA TYR A 423 13.93 -2.15 2.11
C TYR A 423 13.86 -0.98 3.09
N LEU A 424 14.71 -1.00 4.11
CA LEU A 424 14.83 0.07 5.09
C LEU A 424 16.28 0.51 5.22
N PHE A 425 16.55 1.76 4.89
CA PHE A 425 17.87 2.36 4.93
C PHE A 425 18.10 3.10 6.25
N SER A 426 19.33 3.04 6.76
CA SER A 426 19.81 3.89 7.85
C SER A 426 20.10 5.34 7.41
N ASP A 427 20.31 5.53 6.10
CA ASP A 427 20.76 6.77 5.48
C ASP A 427 19.81 7.26 4.39
N ARG A 428 19.53 8.56 4.41
CA ARG A 428 18.65 9.22 3.45
C ARG A 428 19.23 9.23 2.03
N GLY A 429 20.52 9.49 1.88
CA GLY A 429 21.18 9.55 0.58
C GLY A 429 21.15 8.20 -0.14
N ALA A 430 21.38 7.11 0.60
CA ALA A 430 21.26 5.75 0.09
C ALA A 430 19.84 5.41 -0.38
N PHE A 431 18.82 5.86 0.36
CA PHE A 431 17.42 5.76 -0.02
C PHE A 431 17.11 6.54 -1.32
N ASP A 432 17.60 7.77 -1.44
CA ASP A 432 17.40 8.59 -2.63
C ASP A 432 18.09 7.98 -3.86
N GLU A 433 19.32 7.49 -3.70
CA GLU A 433 20.07 6.82 -4.78
C GLU A 433 19.38 5.53 -5.23
N PHE A 434 18.87 4.74 -4.30
CA PHE A 434 18.13 3.53 -4.63
C PHE A 434 16.81 3.85 -5.32
N SER A 435 16.07 4.86 -4.84
CA SER A 435 14.83 5.31 -5.47
C SER A 435 15.04 5.79 -6.90
N LYS A 436 16.15 6.50 -7.17
CA LYS A 436 16.56 6.89 -8.53
C LYS A 436 16.82 5.67 -9.43
N ARG A 437 17.48 4.62 -8.92
CA ARG A 437 17.71 3.37 -9.67
C ARG A 437 16.40 2.62 -9.97
N LEU A 438 15.41 2.75 -9.09
CA LEU A 438 14.06 2.25 -9.31
C LEU A 438 13.20 3.16 -10.22
N GLN A 439 13.80 4.23 -10.77
CA GLN A 439 13.13 5.21 -11.62
C GLN A 439 11.91 5.87 -10.95
N ILE A 440 11.92 5.93 -9.62
CA ILE A 440 10.98 6.73 -8.86
C ILE A 440 11.37 8.20 -9.04
N GLY A 441 10.36 9.07 -9.18
CA GLY A 441 10.54 10.50 -9.32
C GLY A 441 11.08 11.16 -8.04
N SER A 442 10.63 12.38 -7.76
CA SER A 442 11.08 13.08 -6.54
C SER A 442 10.71 12.30 -5.28
N THR A 443 11.68 12.11 -4.40
CA THR A 443 11.50 11.60 -3.04
C THR A 443 11.50 12.72 -2.00
N GLU A 444 11.38 13.98 -2.43
CA GLU A 444 11.30 15.12 -1.52
C GLU A 444 10.12 14.95 -0.56
N ASN A 445 10.37 15.19 0.73
CA ASN A 445 9.36 15.13 1.79
C ASN A 445 8.66 13.77 2.02
N VAL A 446 9.16 12.66 1.47
CA VAL A 446 8.68 11.31 1.81
C VAL A 446 9.66 10.58 2.73
N LEU A 447 9.14 9.82 3.69
CA LEU A 447 9.92 8.91 4.55
C LEU A 447 10.06 7.50 3.95
N GLY A 448 9.12 7.15 3.07
CA GLY A 448 9.11 5.93 2.31
C GLY A 448 7.89 5.87 1.39
N TYR A 449 7.78 4.79 0.63
CA TYR A 449 6.68 4.57 -0.30
C TYR A 449 6.46 3.07 -0.56
N TYR A 450 5.25 2.74 -0.97
CA TYR A 450 4.89 1.45 -1.54
C TYR A 450 4.93 1.49 -3.08
N MET A 451 5.49 0.45 -3.70
CA MET A 451 5.46 0.21 -5.15
C MET A 451 4.49 -0.95 -5.46
N PRO A 452 3.22 -0.69 -5.85
CA PRO A 452 2.22 -1.73 -6.08
C PRO A 452 2.67 -2.78 -7.10
N ARG A 453 3.24 -2.34 -8.23
CA ARG A 453 3.71 -3.21 -9.33
C ARG A 453 4.71 -4.28 -8.86
N TYR A 454 5.53 -3.95 -7.87
CA TYR A 454 6.59 -4.84 -7.36
C TYR A 454 6.37 -5.27 -5.91
N ARG A 455 5.23 -4.92 -5.32
CA ARG A 455 4.90 -5.16 -3.90
C ARG A 455 6.08 -4.90 -2.98
N VAL A 456 6.74 -3.76 -3.18
CA VAL A 456 7.97 -3.39 -2.49
C VAL A 456 7.72 -2.15 -1.66
N LEU A 457 8.17 -2.18 -0.40
CA LEU A 457 8.27 -1.02 0.45
C LEU A 457 9.72 -0.51 0.45
N VAL A 458 9.91 0.79 0.33
CA VAL A 458 11.23 1.44 0.39
C VAL A 458 11.17 2.59 1.38
N PHE A 459 12.00 2.57 2.40
CA PHE A 459 11.98 3.53 3.51
C PHE A 459 13.37 3.90 3.97
N TYR A 460 13.54 5.07 4.60
CA TYR A 460 14.70 5.32 5.43
C TYR A 460 14.32 5.70 6.85
N ASP A 461 15.22 5.44 7.78
CA ASP A 461 15.11 5.82 9.18
C ASP A 461 16.50 6.09 9.75
N ARG A 462 16.66 7.18 10.51
CA ARG A 462 17.91 7.45 11.24
C ARG A 462 18.01 6.67 12.57
N GLY A 463 17.00 5.89 12.89
CA GLY A 463 16.83 5.13 14.12
C GLY A 463 16.01 5.87 15.18
N GLY A 464 15.37 5.09 16.05
CA GLY A 464 14.70 5.55 17.26
C GLY A 464 15.65 5.70 18.46
N GLU A 465 15.10 5.93 19.64
CA GLU A 465 15.86 6.16 20.90
C GLU A 465 16.90 5.08 21.22
N LYS A 466 16.71 3.86 20.71
CA LYS A 466 17.67 2.75 20.86
C LYS A 466 18.15 2.30 19.48
N ALA A 467 19.44 1.96 19.42
CA ALA A 467 20.07 1.41 18.22
C ALA A 467 19.25 0.25 17.62
N GLY A 468 18.86 0.39 16.35
CA GLY A 468 18.09 -0.59 15.59
C GLY A 468 16.57 -0.51 15.76
N GLN A 469 16.03 0.46 16.51
CA GLN A 469 14.59 0.74 16.53
C GLN A 469 14.23 1.77 15.46
N LEU A 470 12.96 1.80 15.05
CA LEU A 470 12.42 2.84 14.18
C LEU A 470 12.11 4.10 14.99
N SER A 471 12.16 5.26 14.33
CA SER A 471 11.56 6.49 14.83
C SER A 471 10.02 6.36 14.83
N SER A 472 9.33 7.20 15.62
CA SER A 472 7.86 7.17 15.67
C SER A 472 7.24 7.50 14.30
N ASP A 473 7.78 8.53 13.63
CA ASP A 473 7.28 9.02 12.35
C ASP A 473 7.45 7.97 11.24
N THR A 474 8.62 7.31 11.20
CA THR A 474 8.85 6.22 10.26
C THR A 474 8.00 5.01 10.59
N GLN A 475 7.78 4.68 11.87
CA GLN A 475 6.90 3.58 12.24
C GLN A 475 5.46 3.82 11.77
N GLU A 476 4.92 5.01 12.01
CA GLU A 476 3.58 5.40 11.55
C GLU A 476 3.46 5.30 10.02
N THR A 477 4.40 5.89 9.29
CA THR A 477 4.43 5.83 7.83
C THR A 477 4.62 4.39 7.32
N LEU A 478 5.48 3.61 7.97
CA LEU A 478 5.70 2.21 7.61
C LEU A 478 4.42 1.39 7.79
N MET A 479 3.68 1.58 8.90
CA MET A 479 2.44 0.83 9.14
C MET A 479 1.32 1.25 8.17
N HIS A 480 1.29 2.53 7.77
CA HIS A 480 0.40 3.02 6.72
C HIS A 480 0.66 2.30 5.38
N GLU A 481 1.89 2.37 4.88
CA GLU A 481 2.26 1.75 3.60
C GLU A 481 2.22 0.21 3.64
N THR A 482 2.54 -0.39 4.79
CA THR A 482 2.42 -1.85 4.98
C THR A 482 0.97 -2.30 4.89
N PHE A 483 0.01 -1.49 5.35
CA PHE A 483 -1.40 -1.80 5.18
C PHE A 483 -1.78 -1.83 3.69
N HIS A 484 -1.35 -0.86 2.87
CA HIS A 484 -1.57 -0.91 1.41
C HIS A 484 -1.00 -2.19 0.80
N GLN A 485 0.24 -2.54 1.16
CA GLN A 485 0.89 -3.75 0.67
C GLN A 485 0.13 -5.01 1.08
N TRP A 486 -0.36 -5.08 2.31
CA TRP A 486 -1.15 -6.20 2.82
C TRP A 486 -2.51 -6.28 2.12
N LEU A 487 -3.22 -5.16 1.97
CA LEU A 487 -4.54 -5.12 1.34
C LEU A 487 -4.47 -5.59 -0.11
N HIS A 488 -3.42 -5.19 -0.83
CA HIS A 488 -3.17 -5.57 -2.22
C HIS A 488 -2.89 -7.08 -2.41
N LEU A 489 -2.67 -7.85 -1.34
CA LEU A 489 -2.63 -9.32 -1.41
C LEU A 489 -4.02 -9.95 -1.55
N TYR A 490 -5.07 -9.22 -1.19
CA TYR A 490 -6.43 -9.75 -1.06
C TYR A 490 -7.45 -9.00 -1.91
N VAL A 491 -7.20 -7.72 -2.19
CA VAL A 491 -8.10 -6.84 -2.92
C VAL A 491 -7.31 -6.10 -3.98
N ALA A 492 -7.64 -6.34 -5.25
CA ALA A 492 -6.96 -5.71 -6.38
C ALA A 492 -7.34 -4.24 -6.54
N ASP A 493 -8.62 -3.91 -6.36
CA ASP A 493 -9.16 -2.55 -6.53
C ASP A 493 -10.00 -2.15 -5.31
N ALA A 494 -9.34 -1.58 -4.31
CA ALA A 494 -9.98 -1.07 -3.10
C ALA A 494 -10.35 0.41 -3.27
N PRO A 495 -11.58 0.83 -2.91
CA PRO A 495 -11.96 2.23 -3.00
C PRO A 495 -11.10 3.11 -2.10
N PRO A 496 -10.84 4.38 -2.49
CA PRO A 496 -9.90 5.25 -1.79
C PRO A 496 -10.22 5.43 -0.30
N TRP A 497 -11.50 5.58 0.06
CA TRP A 497 -11.90 5.74 1.46
C TRP A 497 -11.53 4.55 2.33
N PHE A 498 -11.63 3.34 1.78
CA PHE A 498 -11.36 2.09 2.50
C PHE A 498 -9.86 1.88 2.58
N ASN A 499 -9.16 2.02 1.45
CA ASN A 499 -7.72 1.85 1.36
C ASN A 499 -6.97 2.85 2.25
N GLU A 500 -7.22 4.14 2.06
CA GLU A 500 -6.55 5.22 2.79
C GLU A 500 -7.05 5.36 4.22
N GLY A 501 -8.36 5.21 4.44
CA GLY A 501 -8.93 5.31 5.79
C GLY A 501 -8.39 4.25 6.75
N LEU A 502 -8.20 3.01 6.27
CA LEU A 502 -7.59 1.94 7.06
C LEU A 502 -6.07 2.10 7.16
N ALA A 503 -5.39 2.58 6.11
CA ALA A 503 -3.96 2.89 6.17
C ALA A 503 -3.67 3.95 7.25
N GLU A 504 -4.47 5.01 7.33
CA GLU A 504 -4.42 6.00 8.41
C GLU A 504 -4.74 5.39 9.78
N TYR A 505 -5.79 4.56 9.87
CA TYR A 505 -6.21 3.92 11.12
C TYR A 505 -5.12 3.00 11.70
N PHE A 506 -4.42 2.26 10.84
CA PHE A 506 -3.29 1.40 11.22
C PHE A 506 -1.97 2.15 11.34
N GLY A 507 -1.79 3.24 10.60
CA GLY A 507 -0.61 4.11 10.67
C GLY A 507 -0.51 4.81 12.03
N ILE A 508 -1.63 5.35 12.51
CA ILE A 508 -1.70 6.04 13.81
C ILE A 508 -1.70 4.98 14.93
N CYS A 509 -0.48 4.56 15.30
CA CYS A 509 -0.25 3.38 16.10
C CYS A 509 0.93 3.52 17.07
N LYS A 510 1.08 2.51 17.91
CA LYS A 510 2.23 2.30 18.77
C LYS A 510 2.62 0.83 18.76
N LEU A 511 3.87 0.56 18.38
CA LEU A 511 4.44 -0.77 18.53
C LEU A 511 4.84 -1.00 20.00
N GLU A 512 4.17 -1.97 20.62
CA GLU A 512 4.58 -2.50 21.92
C GLU A 512 5.38 -3.79 21.74
N ARG A 513 5.89 -4.35 22.85
CA ARG A 513 6.87 -5.46 22.81
C ARG A 513 6.42 -6.66 21.97
N SER A 514 5.14 -6.93 21.83
CA SER A 514 4.59 -8.10 21.15
C SER A 514 3.31 -7.81 20.36
N ARG A 515 2.92 -6.54 20.22
CA ARG A 515 1.68 -6.17 19.55
C ARG A 515 1.73 -4.78 18.95
N LEU A 516 0.96 -4.59 17.89
CA LEU A 516 0.65 -3.29 17.34
C LEU A 516 -0.61 -2.76 18.04
N VAL A 517 -0.51 -1.62 18.71
CA VAL A 517 -1.65 -0.88 19.23
C VAL A 517 -2.04 0.15 18.16
N TYR A 518 -3.18 -0.02 17.52
CA TYR A 518 -3.62 0.79 16.38
C TYR A 518 -4.99 1.44 16.65
N GLY A 519 -5.44 2.29 15.72
CA GLY A 519 -6.67 3.06 15.90
C GLY A 519 -6.55 4.13 16.98
N LEU A 520 -5.33 4.60 17.24
CA LEU A 520 -5.09 5.67 18.18
C LEU A 520 -5.64 6.99 17.61
N VAL A 521 -5.92 7.93 18.50
CA VAL A 521 -6.36 9.26 18.13
C VAL A 521 -5.13 10.18 18.10
N PRO A 522 -4.88 10.91 17.00
CA PRO A 522 -3.74 11.80 16.93
C PRO A 522 -3.91 12.97 17.91
N PRO A 523 -2.84 13.46 18.55
CA PRO A 523 -2.91 14.56 19.50
C PRO A 523 -3.37 15.86 18.81
N LEU A 524 -4.24 16.63 19.48
CA LEU A 524 -4.81 17.89 18.96
C LEU A 524 -3.85 19.09 18.97
N ASN A 525 -2.64 18.92 19.50
CA ASN A 525 -1.67 20.02 19.60
C ASN A 525 -1.04 20.39 18.25
N ARG A 526 -1.46 19.75 17.15
CA ARG A 526 -1.03 19.99 15.77
C ARG A 526 -2.19 19.72 14.80
N ALA A 527 -2.08 20.25 13.59
CA ALA A 527 -2.94 19.85 12.48
C ALA A 527 -2.85 18.32 12.30
N SER A 528 -4.00 17.65 12.31
CA SER A 528 -4.13 16.19 12.34
C SER A 528 -5.41 15.76 11.62
N ARG A 529 -5.60 14.45 11.41
CA ARG A 529 -6.86 13.92 10.87
C ARG A 529 -8.07 14.33 11.73
N LEU A 530 -7.94 14.36 13.05
CA LEU A 530 -9.03 14.78 13.93
C LEU A 530 -9.29 16.29 13.87
N SER A 531 -8.27 17.14 13.88
CA SER A 531 -8.50 18.59 13.79
C SER A 531 -9.08 18.98 12.43
N ASN A 532 -8.54 18.43 11.33
CA ASN A 532 -9.06 18.70 9.98
C ASN A 532 -10.54 18.33 9.87
N MET A 533 -10.93 17.19 10.43
CA MET A 533 -12.32 16.75 10.41
C MET A 533 -13.20 17.62 11.34
N ARG A 534 -12.74 17.99 12.53
CA ARG A 534 -13.50 18.88 13.41
C ARG A 534 -13.71 20.26 12.83
N ASP A 535 -12.67 20.85 12.25
CA ASP A 535 -12.75 22.17 11.65
C ASP A 535 -13.78 22.18 10.51
N SER A 536 -13.79 21.12 9.70
CA SER A 536 -14.75 20.92 8.62
C SER A 536 -16.19 20.74 9.15
N LEU A 537 -16.40 19.91 10.18
CA LEU A 537 -17.73 19.69 10.78
C LEU A 537 -18.29 20.92 11.50
N LEU A 538 -17.42 21.79 12.01
CA LEU A 538 -17.78 23.04 12.67
C LEU A 538 -17.90 24.22 11.69
N GLY A 539 -17.75 23.99 10.38
CA GLY A 539 -17.86 25.03 9.36
C GLY A 539 -16.68 26.01 9.32
N MET A 540 -15.53 25.64 9.88
CA MET A 540 -14.30 26.44 9.85
C MET A 540 -13.42 26.14 8.63
N SER A 541 -13.75 25.09 7.86
CA SER A 541 -13.09 24.73 6.60
C SER A 541 -14.10 24.10 5.63
N SER A 542 -13.62 23.60 4.49
CA SER A 542 -14.46 22.98 3.45
C SER A 542 -15.33 21.85 4.03
N GLU A 543 -16.56 21.74 3.54
CA GLU A 543 -17.52 20.72 4.00
C GLU A 543 -17.07 19.31 3.58
N PRO A 544 -17.23 18.27 4.43
CA PRO A 544 -16.94 16.91 4.02
C PRO A 544 -17.99 16.42 3.04
N TRP A 545 -17.64 15.39 2.25
CA TRP A 545 -18.61 14.78 1.36
C TRP A 545 -19.73 14.07 2.13
N GLY A 546 -20.90 13.97 1.52
CA GLY A 546 -21.90 13.01 1.96
C GLY A 546 -21.34 11.58 1.87
N LEU A 547 -21.74 10.71 2.79
CA LEU A 547 -21.21 9.33 2.84
C LEU A 547 -21.38 8.55 1.52
N PRO A 548 -22.53 8.61 0.81
CA PRO A 548 -22.65 7.94 -0.49
C PRO A 548 -21.55 8.36 -1.47
N ARG A 549 -21.25 9.67 -1.55
CA ARG A 549 -20.18 10.20 -2.41
C ARG A 549 -18.80 9.74 -1.97
N LEU A 550 -18.51 9.73 -0.66
CA LEU A 550 -17.23 9.23 -0.14
C LEU A 550 -17.01 7.75 -0.49
N LEU A 551 -18.05 6.94 -0.34
CA LEU A 551 -17.94 5.49 -0.46
C LEU A 551 -17.84 4.99 -1.90
N THR A 552 -18.30 5.80 -2.87
CA THR A 552 -18.23 5.50 -4.31
C THR A 552 -17.24 6.40 -5.07
N ALA A 553 -16.43 7.20 -4.37
CA ALA A 553 -15.50 8.10 -5.03
C ALA A 553 -14.41 7.33 -5.77
N THR A 554 -14.16 7.71 -7.01
CA THR A 554 -12.97 7.26 -7.75
C THR A 554 -11.70 7.89 -7.17
N GLN A 555 -10.54 7.29 -7.47
CA GLN A 555 -9.24 7.86 -7.06
C GLN A 555 -9.06 9.30 -7.54
N GLY A 556 -9.45 9.61 -8.79
CA GLY A 556 -9.34 10.97 -9.34
C GLY A 556 -10.18 11.98 -8.57
N GLN A 557 -11.41 11.61 -8.19
CA GLN A 557 -12.26 12.46 -7.36
C GLN A 557 -11.65 12.64 -5.96
N PHE A 558 -11.17 11.56 -5.34
CA PHE A 558 -10.55 11.55 -4.02
C PHE A 558 -9.29 12.42 -3.94
N MET A 559 -8.46 12.40 -4.97
CA MET A 559 -7.24 13.19 -5.03
C MET A 559 -7.46 14.62 -5.52
N GLY A 560 -8.60 14.92 -6.13
CA GLY A 560 -8.89 16.22 -6.75
C GLY A 560 -9.01 17.36 -5.74
N SER A 561 -10.13 17.44 -5.01
CA SER A 561 -10.40 18.56 -4.11
C SER A 561 -10.17 18.20 -2.64
N HIS A 562 -9.36 19.00 -1.94
CA HIS A 562 -9.09 18.88 -0.50
C HIS A 562 -8.62 17.48 -0.05
N PRO A 563 -7.55 16.92 -0.62
CA PRO A 563 -7.09 15.56 -0.29
C PRO A 563 -6.90 15.38 1.23
N ALA A 564 -6.27 16.34 1.92
CA ALA A 564 -6.08 16.29 3.37
C ALA A 564 -7.39 16.11 4.17
N LEU A 565 -8.51 16.67 3.69
CA LEU A 565 -9.84 16.48 4.25
C LEU A 565 -10.41 15.11 3.87
N ASN A 566 -10.24 14.64 2.64
CA ASN A 566 -10.74 13.33 2.20
C ASN A 566 -10.07 12.18 2.97
N TYR A 567 -8.76 12.28 3.21
CA TYR A 567 -8.02 11.38 4.11
C TYR A 567 -8.55 11.45 5.55
N ALA A 568 -8.76 12.67 6.09
CA ALA A 568 -9.29 12.87 7.44
C ALA A 568 -10.71 12.29 7.59
N GLN A 569 -11.56 12.50 6.59
CA GLN A 569 -12.91 11.98 6.53
C GLN A 569 -12.90 10.45 6.52
N SER A 570 -12.11 9.84 5.63
CA SER A 570 -11.96 8.38 5.50
C SER A 570 -11.45 7.74 6.79
N TRP A 571 -10.38 8.29 7.37
CA TRP A 571 -9.86 7.87 8.66
C TRP A 571 -10.95 7.91 9.74
N SER A 572 -11.66 9.03 9.86
CA SER A 572 -12.64 9.21 10.93
C SER A 572 -13.85 8.28 10.78
N PHE A 573 -14.25 7.98 9.54
CA PHE A 573 -15.33 7.03 9.26
C PHE A 573 -14.91 5.59 9.54
N VAL A 574 -13.69 5.19 9.18
CA VAL A 574 -13.12 3.90 9.58
C VAL A 574 -13.01 3.79 11.09
N HIS A 575 -12.51 4.84 11.76
CA HIS A 575 -12.39 4.88 13.22
C HIS A 575 -13.76 4.71 13.90
N TYR A 576 -14.78 5.38 13.35
CA TYR A 576 -16.16 5.24 13.76
C TYR A 576 -16.71 3.82 13.60
N LEU A 577 -16.52 3.19 12.44
CA LEU A 577 -16.93 1.79 12.24
C LEU A 577 -16.17 0.84 13.17
N ALA A 578 -14.87 1.04 13.35
CA ALA A 578 -14.04 0.20 14.20
C ALA A 578 -14.39 0.29 15.69
N SER A 579 -15.03 1.40 16.13
CA SER A 579 -15.39 1.66 17.52
C SER A 579 -16.42 0.70 18.12
N SER A 580 -17.16 -0.06 17.29
CA SER A 580 -18.20 -0.99 17.74
C SER A 580 -18.05 -2.36 17.10
N LYS A 581 -18.59 -3.40 17.75
CA LYS A 581 -18.61 -4.76 17.19
C LYS A 581 -19.34 -4.81 15.84
N GLN A 582 -20.52 -4.19 15.76
CA GLN A 582 -21.35 -4.16 14.54
C GLN A 582 -20.64 -3.41 13.40
N GLY A 583 -19.97 -2.28 13.68
CA GLY A 583 -19.22 -1.56 12.66
C GLY A 583 -17.99 -2.34 12.18
N ARG A 584 -17.29 -3.07 13.06
CA ARG A 584 -16.22 -4.00 12.66
C ARG A 584 -16.75 -5.14 11.77
N GLU A 585 -17.94 -5.66 12.06
CA GLU A 585 -18.60 -6.65 11.21
C GLU A 585 -18.93 -6.09 9.82
N LYS A 586 -19.36 -4.83 9.73
CA LYS A 586 -19.55 -4.13 8.44
C LYS A 586 -18.23 -3.94 7.68
N LEU A 587 -17.13 -3.54 8.35
CA LEU A 587 -15.80 -3.48 7.72
C LEU A 587 -15.36 -4.85 7.16
N ARG A 588 -15.60 -5.94 7.90
CA ARG A 588 -15.32 -7.31 7.45
C ARG A 588 -16.21 -7.75 6.29
N ALA A 589 -17.48 -7.37 6.31
CA ALA A 589 -18.41 -7.66 5.22
C ALA A 589 -17.97 -6.92 3.94
N TYR A 590 -17.61 -5.65 4.07
CA TYR A 590 -17.10 -4.84 2.97
C TYR A 590 -15.81 -5.43 2.39
N PHE A 591 -14.81 -5.74 3.23
CA PHE A 591 -13.57 -6.41 2.80
C PHE A 591 -13.84 -7.69 2.01
N ARG A 592 -14.72 -8.57 2.50
CA ARG A 592 -15.06 -9.84 1.82
C ARG A 592 -15.79 -9.62 0.49
N GLY A 593 -16.62 -8.58 0.39
CA GLY A 593 -17.25 -8.21 -0.87
C GLY A 593 -16.24 -7.73 -1.90
N LEU A 594 -15.28 -6.87 -1.49
CA LEU A 594 -14.18 -6.43 -2.35
C LEU A 594 -13.33 -7.62 -2.82
N GLN A 595 -12.97 -8.51 -1.91
CA GLN A 595 -12.22 -9.74 -2.24
C GLN A 595 -12.96 -10.63 -3.25
N ALA A 596 -14.30 -10.64 -3.20
CA ALA A 596 -15.14 -11.38 -4.13
C ALA A 596 -15.39 -10.64 -5.47
N GLY A 597 -14.80 -9.46 -5.67
CA GLY A 597 -14.98 -8.66 -6.88
C GLY A 597 -16.39 -8.06 -7.04
N VAL A 598 -17.12 -7.87 -5.92
CA VAL A 598 -18.43 -7.20 -5.95
C VAL A 598 -18.22 -5.72 -6.29
N ASP A 599 -19.04 -5.21 -7.20
CA ASP A 599 -19.05 -3.79 -7.57
C ASP A 599 -19.24 -2.89 -6.33
N GLN A 600 -18.53 -1.77 -6.29
CA GLN A 600 -18.47 -0.90 -5.11
C GLN A 600 -19.84 -0.29 -4.74
N ALA A 601 -20.65 0.10 -5.73
CA ALA A 601 -21.97 0.66 -5.50
C ALA A 601 -22.93 -0.41 -4.98
N GLN A 602 -22.87 -1.62 -5.54
CA GLN A 602 -23.63 -2.75 -5.03
C GLN A 602 -23.22 -3.12 -3.60
N LEU A 603 -21.92 -3.11 -3.30
CA LEU A 603 -21.39 -3.45 -2.00
C LEU A 603 -21.78 -2.42 -0.92
N PHE A 604 -21.85 -1.13 -1.28
CA PHE A 604 -22.37 -0.08 -0.41
C PHE A 604 -23.79 -0.41 0.07
N GLU A 605 -24.71 -0.68 -0.86
CA GLU A 605 -26.09 -1.00 -0.54
C GLU A 605 -26.20 -2.28 0.30
N GLN A 606 -25.40 -3.31 -0.01
CA GLN A 606 -25.41 -4.57 0.73
C GLN A 606 -24.94 -4.42 2.19
N VAL A 607 -23.94 -3.57 2.44
CA VAL A 607 -23.30 -3.47 3.76
C VAL A 607 -23.92 -2.38 4.63
N PHE A 608 -24.37 -1.28 4.01
CA PHE A 608 -24.84 -0.07 4.70
C PHE A 608 -26.29 0.30 4.41
N GLY A 609 -26.97 -0.34 3.45
CA GLY A 609 -28.35 -0.01 3.06
C GLY A 609 -29.41 -0.33 4.12
N ASP A 610 -29.03 -1.02 5.21
CA ASP A 610 -29.86 -1.20 6.41
C ASP A 610 -29.99 0.08 7.26
N LEU A 611 -29.15 1.09 7.01
CA LEU A 611 -29.15 2.37 7.70
C LEU A 611 -29.47 3.50 6.72
N PRO A 612 -30.42 4.41 7.04
CA PRO A 612 -30.58 5.64 6.26
C PRO A 612 -29.26 6.41 6.24
N SER A 613 -28.79 6.80 5.05
CA SER A 613 -27.50 7.49 4.86
C SER A 613 -27.35 8.70 5.78
N GLU A 614 -28.43 9.49 5.95
CA GLU A 614 -28.44 10.66 6.82
C GLU A 614 -28.28 10.32 8.30
N ALA A 615 -28.89 9.23 8.78
CA ALA A 615 -28.76 8.80 10.17
C ALA A 615 -27.34 8.27 10.45
N LEU A 616 -26.80 7.49 9.50
CA LEU A 616 -25.42 7.00 9.51
C LEU A 616 -24.43 8.18 9.52
N GLN A 617 -24.65 9.17 8.66
CA GLN A 617 -23.85 10.38 8.56
C GLN A 617 -23.91 11.20 9.85
N GLN A 618 -25.10 11.46 10.41
CA GLN A 618 -25.23 12.21 11.65
C GLN A 618 -24.54 11.51 12.81
N SER A 619 -24.70 10.19 12.93
CA SER A 619 -24.09 9.40 14.01
C SER A 619 -22.56 9.40 13.93
N TRP A 620 -21.99 9.36 12.72
CA TRP A 620 -20.56 9.55 12.48
C TRP A 620 -20.10 10.97 12.86
N ARG A 621 -20.81 12.03 12.45
CA ARG A 621 -20.46 13.42 12.80
C ARG A 621 -20.43 13.61 14.32
N ASP A 622 -21.46 13.13 15.00
CA ASP A 622 -21.57 13.16 16.46
C ASP A 622 -20.42 12.41 17.14
N TYR A 623 -20.01 11.26 16.59
CA TYR A 623 -18.87 10.50 17.07
C TYR A 623 -17.57 11.31 16.99
N VAL A 624 -17.27 11.90 15.83
CA VAL A 624 -16.04 12.68 15.61
C VAL A 624 -15.97 13.88 16.56
N LEU A 625 -17.09 14.58 16.75
CA LEU A 625 -17.14 15.72 17.67
C LEU A 625 -16.84 15.30 19.13
N ARG A 626 -17.25 14.09 19.55
CA ARG A 626 -16.98 13.56 20.90
C ARG A 626 -15.60 12.93 21.09
N LEU A 627 -14.88 12.58 20.02
CA LEU A 627 -13.63 11.84 20.10
C LEU A 627 -12.54 12.59 20.88
N LYS A 628 -11.98 12.00 21.93
CA LYS A 628 -10.92 12.64 22.73
C LYS A 628 -9.55 12.20 22.22
N ALA A 629 -8.64 13.15 22.11
CA ALA A 629 -7.24 12.91 21.78
C ALA A 629 -6.39 12.68 23.03
#